data_AF-A0A0D2LCD4-F1
#
_entry.id   AF-A0A0D2LCD4-F1
#
_cell.length_a   1.000
_cell.length_b   1.000
_cell.length_c   1.000
_cell.angle_alpha   90.00
_cell.angle_beta   90.00
_cell.angle_gamma   90.00
#
_symmetry.space_group_name_H-M   'P 1'
#
loop_
_entity.id
_entity.type
_entity.pdbx_description
1 polymer ?
#
loop_
_entity_poly.entity_id
_entity_poly.type
_entity_poly.pdbx_seq_one_letter_code
_entity_poly.pdbx_strand_id
1 'polypeptide(L)'
;MGASQTVCCLVLRDEHIARSFAVAKWTYCALFTVVTVITWVLRDYSDDWFLKHSTIFAYCQLPGYEALCSGKQVAVRISFANFSFFFTHALVLFWCTWERDFRAGIHTGLWFWKILAWGGAIAGFFFVPANAITVYAQVARYGAGLFLVFVMIEMVSWVYDVNEWLLRRDSKPAWAALVLGAAVSILGGLALIGAAYYFYAATPACHLNLFFITWSIVVGFALVGVLFVPNRLEVAGLMTSGAVFAYCSYLLYSALGRVPGDACVRVAVSDQWVQIVGFFLGIFAVCYSTMSLGTSSIFGGKQSGDSSEAGGGGDTSGGGGDLANDSGPLPYRPDAFHLMFALASMYMAMLFTNWQVSSSTAKFELGTGWTSTWVTMGSKWFCEALYLWTVVAPAILRNRDFS
;
A
#
# COMPACT_ATOMS: atom_id res chain seq x y z
N MET A 1 -30.70 7.18 -50.31
CA MET A 1 -31.40 6.06 -49.64
C MET A 1 -30.61 4.80 -49.94
N GLY A 2 -30.04 4.02 -49.02
CA GLY A 2 -29.93 4.14 -47.57
C GLY A 2 -28.60 3.53 -47.10
N ALA A 3 -28.18 3.94 -45.91
CA ALA A 3 -27.03 3.41 -45.19
C ALA A 3 -27.39 2.05 -44.58
N SER A 4 -26.49 1.08 -44.65
CA SER A 4 -26.53 -0.12 -43.80
C SER A 4 -25.36 -0.04 -42.84
N GLN A 5 -25.65 0.41 -41.63
CA GLN A 5 -24.73 0.35 -40.49
C GLN A 5 -24.65 -1.10 -40.02
N THR A 6 -23.46 -1.69 -40.10
CA THR A 6 -23.16 -2.95 -39.41
C THR A 6 -22.67 -2.58 -38.01
N VAL A 7 -23.59 -2.56 -37.04
CA VAL A 7 -23.26 -2.47 -35.61
C VAL A 7 -22.80 -3.85 -35.17
N CYS A 8 -21.48 -4.03 -35.08
CA CYS A 8 -20.85 -5.28 -34.69
C CYS A 8 -20.79 -5.37 -33.16
N CYS A 9 -21.50 -6.35 -32.60
CA CYS A 9 -21.26 -7.05 -31.34
C CYS A 9 -20.53 -6.29 -30.23
N LEU A 10 -21.21 -5.32 -29.59
CA LEU A 10 -20.93 -5.01 -28.19
C LEU A 10 -21.55 -6.13 -27.35
N VAL A 11 -20.70 -7.04 -26.89
CA VAL A 11 -20.98 -7.93 -25.77
C VAL A 11 -21.45 -7.06 -24.61
N LEU A 12 -22.76 -7.01 -24.37
CA LEU A 12 -23.37 -6.43 -23.18
C LEU A 12 -23.00 -7.32 -21.98
N ARG A 13 -21.73 -7.26 -21.57
CA ARG A 13 -21.31 -7.71 -20.23
C ARG A 13 -22.13 -6.88 -19.26
N ASP A 14 -22.96 -7.55 -18.47
CA ASP A 14 -24.02 -6.97 -17.64
C ASP A 14 -23.54 -5.71 -16.88
N GLU A 15 -23.81 -4.52 -17.45
CA GLU A 15 -23.27 -3.23 -16.97
C GLU A 15 -23.58 -3.00 -15.47
N HIS A 16 -24.67 -3.61 -15.01
CA HIS A 16 -25.12 -3.59 -13.63
C HIS A 16 -24.11 -4.23 -12.66
N ILE A 17 -23.47 -5.35 -13.03
CA ILE A 17 -22.48 -6.04 -12.20
C ILE A 17 -21.21 -5.20 -12.12
N ALA A 18 -20.68 -4.74 -13.26
CA ALA A 18 -19.47 -3.91 -13.31
C ALA A 18 -19.66 -2.62 -12.49
N ARG A 19 -20.82 -1.98 -12.61
CA ARG A 19 -21.17 -0.78 -11.83
C ARG A 19 -21.27 -1.10 -10.33
N SER A 20 -21.89 -2.21 -9.94
CA SER A 20 -22.02 -2.62 -8.53
C SER A 20 -20.67 -2.87 -7.87
N PHE A 21 -19.75 -3.55 -8.57
CA PHE A 21 -18.38 -3.77 -8.13
C PHE A 21 -17.57 -2.47 -8.05
N ALA A 22 -17.75 -1.55 -9.00
CA ALA A 22 -17.11 -0.24 -8.97
C ALA A 22 -17.60 0.60 -7.78
N VAL A 23 -18.92 0.67 -7.55
CA VAL A 23 -19.50 1.36 -6.40
C VAL A 23 -18.96 0.76 -5.10
N ALA A 24 -18.98 -0.56 -4.96
CA ALA A 24 -18.51 -1.22 -3.75
C ALA A 24 -17.05 -0.90 -3.44
N LYS A 25 -16.17 -0.99 -4.44
CA LYS A 25 -14.76 -0.66 -4.33
C LYS A 25 -14.52 0.75 -3.79
N TRP A 26 -15.21 1.74 -4.38
CA TRP A 26 -15.11 3.13 -3.95
C TRP A 26 -15.72 3.38 -2.58
N THR A 27 -16.81 2.69 -2.23
CA THR A 27 -17.40 2.78 -0.89
C THR A 27 -16.44 2.27 0.18
N TYR A 28 -15.80 1.11 -0.02
CA TYR A 28 -14.78 0.62 0.93
C TYR A 28 -13.59 1.57 1.04
N CYS A 29 -13.10 2.10 -0.09
CA CYS A 29 -12.03 3.09 -0.10
C CYS A 29 -12.39 4.35 0.70
N ALA A 30 -13.59 4.89 0.47
CA ALA A 30 -14.08 6.07 1.19
C ALA A 30 -14.21 5.81 2.70
N LEU A 31 -14.82 4.69 3.08
CA LEU A 31 -15.00 4.31 4.49
C LEU A 31 -13.65 4.13 5.20
N PHE A 32 -12.71 3.44 4.58
CA PHE A 32 -11.36 3.26 5.12
C PHE A 32 -10.65 4.61 5.31
N THR A 33 -10.69 5.48 4.30
CA THR A 33 -10.08 6.82 4.39
C THR A 33 -10.71 7.64 5.50
N VAL A 34 -12.04 7.67 5.60
CA VAL A 34 -12.76 8.39 6.66
C VAL A 34 -12.34 7.90 8.04
N VAL A 35 -12.35 6.58 8.27
CA VAL A 35 -11.94 6.05 9.58
C VAL A 35 -10.47 6.27 9.85
N THR A 36 -9.60 6.24 8.85
CA THR A 36 -8.19 6.53 9.04
C THR A 36 -7.96 7.99 9.43
N VAL A 37 -8.66 8.94 8.81
CA VAL A 37 -8.62 10.36 9.19
C VAL A 37 -9.16 10.56 10.61
N ILE A 38 -10.30 9.95 10.94
CA ILE A 38 -10.85 9.98 12.30
C ILE A 38 -9.85 9.40 13.30
N THR A 39 -9.18 8.31 12.96
CA THR A 39 -8.17 7.66 13.81
C THR A 39 -6.98 8.58 14.06
N TRP A 40 -6.52 9.32 13.05
CA TRP A 40 -5.48 10.34 13.22
C TRP A 40 -5.96 11.43 14.19
N VAL A 41 -7.13 12.02 13.96
CA VAL A 41 -7.68 13.04 14.87
C VAL A 41 -7.79 12.50 16.30
N LEU A 42 -8.34 11.30 16.47
CA LEU A 42 -8.44 10.67 17.78
C LEU A 42 -7.07 10.42 18.40
N ARG A 43 -6.05 9.99 17.64
CA ARG A 43 -4.69 9.80 18.16
C ARG A 43 -4.10 11.08 18.74
N ASP A 44 -4.34 12.24 18.12
CA ASP A 44 -3.74 13.50 18.54
C ASP A 44 -4.54 14.22 19.65
N TYR A 45 -5.86 13.97 19.72
CA TYR A 45 -6.77 14.69 20.63
C TYR A 45 -7.45 13.79 21.70
N SER A 46 -7.23 12.48 21.68
CA SER A 46 -7.83 11.51 22.62
C SER A 46 -7.56 11.84 24.07
N ASP A 47 -6.32 12.26 24.37
CA ASP A 47 -5.84 12.39 25.74
C ASP A 47 -6.61 13.50 26.44
N ASP A 48 -6.93 14.59 25.74
CA ASP A 48 -7.81 15.65 26.25
C ASP A 48 -9.30 15.28 26.18
N TRP A 49 -9.74 14.57 25.12
CA TRP A 49 -11.16 14.33 24.88
C TRP A 49 -11.76 13.24 25.78
N PHE A 50 -11.11 12.08 25.90
CA PHE A 50 -11.59 10.97 26.73
C PHE A 50 -11.56 11.34 28.22
N LEU A 51 -10.57 12.13 28.66
CA LEU A 51 -10.47 12.57 30.05
C LEU A 51 -11.53 13.61 30.44
N LYS A 52 -12.01 14.45 29.50
CA LYS A 52 -12.90 15.58 29.82
C LYS A 52 -14.38 15.37 29.46
N HIS A 53 -14.70 14.54 28.46
CA HIS A 53 -16.05 14.54 27.86
C HIS A 53 -16.79 13.19 27.86
N SER A 54 -16.17 12.07 28.25
CA SER A 54 -16.82 10.76 28.16
C SER A 54 -16.94 10.04 29.50
N THR A 55 -18.18 9.79 29.93
CA THR A 55 -18.50 8.92 31.08
C THR A 55 -18.27 7.44 30.78
N ILE A 56 -18.32 7.05 29.51
CA ILE A 56 -18.12 5.66 29.04
C ILE A 56 -16.66 5.22 29.25
N PHE A 57 -15.72 6.16 29.16
CA PHE A 57 -14.29 5.93 29.33
C PHE A 57 -13.78 6.37 30.72
N ALA A 58 -14.65 6.48 31.72
CA ALA A 58 -14.26 6.87 33.08
C ALA A 58 -13.21 5.93 33.70
N TYR A 59 -13.12 4.67 33.25
CA TYR A 59 -12.09 3.73 33.69
C TYR A 59 -10.67 4.16 33.29
N CYS A 60 -10.51 5.03 32.29
CA CYS A 60 -9.23 5.59 31.88
C CYS A 60 -8.62 6.52 32.95
N GLN A 61 -9.43 7.03 33.89
CA GLN A 61 -8.99 7.87 35.01
C GLN A 61 -8.56 7.03 36.23
N LEU A 62 -8.70 5.70 36.17
CA LEU A 62 -8.28 4.82 37.26
C LEU A 62 -6.76 4.60 37.22
N PRO A 63 -6.08 4.63 38.37
CA PRO A 63 -4.65 4.40 38.44
C PRO A 63 -4.30 3.01 37.89
N GLY A 64 -3.40 2.97 36.90
CA GLY A 64 -3.01 1.76 36.19
C GLY A 64 -3.72 1.52 34.85
N TYR A 65 -4.77 2.27 34.53
CA TYR A 65 -5.53 2.16 33.26
C TYR A 65 -5.31 3.34 32.29
N GLU A 66 -4.63 4.41 32.73
CA GLU A 66 -4.35 5.62 31.94
C GLU A 66 -3.66 5.30 30.60
N ALA A 67 -2.70 4.38 30.62
CA ALA A 67 -1.95 3.98 29.43
C ALA A 67 -2.84 3.29 28.36
N LEU A 68 -3.95 2.65 28.75
CA LEU A 68 -4.87 1.97 27.83
C LEU A 68 -5.65 2.93 26.94
N CYS A 69 -5.78 4.19 27.36
CA CYS A 69 -6.57 5.21 26.68
C CYS A 69 -5.73 6.31 26.02
N SER A 70 -4.41 6.10 25.95
CA SER A 70 -3.52 6.96 25.16
C SER A 70 -3.91 6.94 23.68
N GLY A 71 -3.70 8.04 22.97
CA GLY A 71 -4.05 8.15 21.55
C GLY A 71 -3.43 7.09 20.66
N LYS A 72 -2.23 6.63 21.01
CA LYS A 72 -1.57 5.49 20.35
C LYS A 72 -2.37 4.19 20.51
N GLN A 73 -2.90 3.91 21.72
CA GLN A 73 -3.72 2.72 21.95
C GLN A 73 -5.05 2.79 21.21
N VAL A 74 -5.70 3.95 21.20
CA VAL A 74 -6.94 4.19 20.44
C VAL A 74 -6.71 3.89 18.96
N ALA A 75 -5.60 4.37 18.40
CA ALA A 75 -5.23 4.10 17.02
C ALA A 75 -5.03 2.61 16.71
N VAL A 76 -4.34 1.87 17.60
CA VAL A 76 -4.13 0.43 17.42
C VAL A 76 -5.45 -0.36 17.54
N ARG A 77 -6.35 0.03 18.44
CA ARG A 77 -7.66 -0.63 18.62
C ARG A 77 -8.56 -0.45 17.41
N ILE A 78 -8.67 0.77 16.89
CA ILE A 78 -9.45 1.05 15.67
C ILE A 78 -8.83 0.32 14.48
N SER A 79 -7.50 0.33 14.38
CA SER A 79 -6.78 -0.45 13.37
C SER A 79 -7.08 -1.95 13.48
N PHE A 80 -7.13 -2.52 14.69
CA PHE A 80 -7.42 -3.94 14.88
C PHE A 80 -8.86 -4.29 14.49
N ALA A 81 -9.82 -3.42 14.76
CA ALA A 81 -11.19 -3.56 14.28
C ALA A 81 -11.26 -3.54 12.74
N ASN A 82 -10.58 -2.59 12.10
CA ASN A 82 -10.50 -2.50 10.63
C ASN A 82 -9.84 -3.75 10.03
N PHE A 83 -8.68 -4.14 10.55
CA PHE A 83 -7.98 -5.36 10.14
C PHE A 83 -8.92 -6.56 10.23
N SER A 84 -9.60 -6.74 11.36
CA SER A 84 -10.51 -7.89 11.56
C SER A 84 -11.67 -7.88 10.58
N PHE A 85 -12.26 -6.71 10.30
CA PHE A 85 -13.34 -6.57 9.33
C PHE A 85 -12.90 -6.92 7.90
N PHE A 86 -11.81 -6.30 7.42
CA PHE A 86 -11.30 -6.51 6.07
C PHE A 86 -10.69 -7.91 5.90
N PHE A 87 -9.97 -8.42 6.89
CA PHE A 87 -9.41 -9.76 6.85
C PHE A 87 -10.50 -10.84 6.84
N THR A 88 -11.56 -10.66 7.65
CA THR A 88 -12.72 -11.58 7.60
C THR A 88 -13.39 -11.55 6.22
N HIS A 89 -13.54 -10.37 5.61
CA HIS A 89 -14.05 -10.28 4.25
C HIS A 89 -13.12 -10.98 3.24
N ALA A 90 -11.81 -10.82 3.36
CA ALA A 90 -10.85 -11.51 2.52
C ALA A 90 -10.96 -13.04 2.63
N LEU A 91 -11.16 -13.56 3.85
CA LEU A 91 -11.36 -15.00 4.09
C LEU A 91 -12.70 -15.51 3.53
N VAL A 92 -13.79 -14.78 3.76
CA VAL A 92 -15.12 -15.15 3.23
C VAL A 92 -15.10 -15.17 1.70
N LEU A 93 -14.40 -14.21 1.08
CA LEU A 93 -14.34 -14.03 -0.36
C LEU A 93 -13.18 -14.81 -1.00
N PHE A 94 -12.46 -15.64 -0.23
CA PHE A 94 -11.25 -16.33 -0.68
C PHE A 94 -11.53 -17.14 -1.95
N TRP A 95 -10.73 -16.87 -2.99
CA TRP A 95 -10.84 -17.51 -4.30
C TRP A 95 -12.19 -17.29 -5.02
N CYS A 96 -12.92 -16.22 -4.69
CA CYS A 96 -14.12 -15.83 -5.42
C CYS A 96 -13.73 -15.24 -6.79
N THR A 97 -14.02 -15.96 -7.87
CA THR A 97 -13.56 -15.63 -9.23
C THR A 97 -14.68 -15.44 -10.24
N TRP A 98 -15.89 -15.93 -9.95
CA TRP A 98 -17.02 -15.97 -10.87
C TRP A 98 -18.22 -15.17 -10.36
N GLU A 99 -19.00 -14.60 -11.28
CA GLU A 99 -20.16 -13.74 -10.96
C GLU A 99 -21.31 -14.48 -10.28
N ARG A 100 -21.52 -15.77 -10.59
CA ARG A 100 -22.59 -16.60 -9.99
C ARG A 100 -22.35 -17.01 -8.54
N ASP A 101 -21.17 -16.75 -8.02
CA ASP A 101 -20.85 -17.09 -6.64
C ASP A 101 -21.65 -16.19 -5.69
N PHE A 102 -22.42 -16.78 -4.76
CA PHE A 102 -23.20 -15.99 -3.79
C PHE A 102 -22.30 -15.05 -2.98
N ARG A 103 -21.02 -15.41 -2.82
CA ARG A 103 -19.99 -14.63 -2.15
C ARG A 103 -19.73 -13.30 -2.87
N ALA A 104 -19.86 -13.24 -4.20
CA ALA A 104 -19.78 -11.99 -4.95
C ALA A 104 -20.88 -11.00 -4.52
N GLY A 105 -22.09 -11.50 -4.21
CA GLY A 105 -23.18 -10.70 -3.66
C GLY A 105 -22.88 -10.17 -2.25
N ILE A 106 -22.13 -10.92 -1.43
CA ILE A 106 -21.64 -10.42 -0.13
C ILE A 106 -20.68 -9.26 -0.35
N HIS A 107 -19.81 -9.29 -1.37
CA HIS A 107 -18.89 -8.18 -1.63
C HIS A 107 -19.62 -6.87 -2.00
N THR A 108 -20.61 -6.93 -2.90
CA THR A 108 -21.30 -5.76 -3.46
C THR A 108 -22.54 -5.30 -2.68
N GLY A 109 -23.18 -6.19 -1.93
CA GLY A 109 -24.47 -5.94 -1.26
C GLY A 109 -24.39 -5.81 0.27
N LEU A 110 -25.51 -6.02 0.98
CA LEU A 110 -25.61 -6.09 2.45
C LEU A 110 -24.98 -4.90 3.22
N TRP A 111 -24.97 -3.70 2.65
CA TRP A 111 -24.30 -2.53 3.22
C TRP A 111 -24.74 -2.17 4.63
N PHE A 112 -26.05 -2.22 4.92
CA PHE A 112 -26.57 -1.95 6.26
C PHE A 112 -25.91 -2.85 7.32
N TRP A 113 -25.91 -4.17 7.08
CA TRP A 113 -25.33 -5.14 8.00
C TRP A 113 -23.81 -5.02 8.11
N LYS A 114 -23.12 -4.69 7.01
CA LYS A 114 -21.67 -4.45 7.03
C LYS A 114 -21.30 -3.23 7.86
N ILE A 115 -21.98 -2.10 7.67
CA ILE A 115 -21.73 -0.88 8.43
C ILE A 115 -22.01 -1.12 9.91
N LEU A 116 -23.10 -1.83 10.23
CA LEU A 116 -23.41 -2.20 11.60
C LEU A 116 -22.34 -3.12 12.21
N ALA A 117 -21.91 -4.16 11.49
CA ALA A 117 -20.87 -5.08 11.95
C ALA A 117 -19.52 -4.37 12.13
N TRP A 118 -19.17 -3.46 11.20
CA TRP A 118 -17.93 -2.69 11.26
C TRP A 118 -17.93 -1.66 12.39
N GLY A 119 -19.01 -0.89 12.55
CA GLY A 119 -19.18 0.02 13.68
C GLY A 119 -19.19 -0.71 15.02
N GLY A 120 -19.86 -1.88 15.06
CA GLY A 120 -19.85 -2.78 16.21
C GLY A 120 -18.45 -3.32 16.52
N ALA A 121 -17.65 -3.65 15.51
CA ALA A 121 -16.25 -4.04 15.68
C ALA A 121 -15.42 -2.87 16.23
N ILE A 122 -15.56 -1.66 15.67
CA ILE A 122 -14.83 -0.48 16.18
C ILE A 122 -15.16 -0.25 17.67
N ALA A 123 -16.42 -0.30 18.06
CA ALA A 123 -16.82 -0.17 19.47
C ALA A 123 -16.35 -1.35 20.33
N GLY A 124 -16.51 -2.59 19.85
CA GLY A 124 -16.18 -3.81 20.58
C GLY A 124 -14.68 -3.95 20.90
N PHE A 125 -13.81 -3.48 20.01
CA PHE A 125 -12.36 -3.59 20.17
C PHE A 125 -11.79 -2.63 21.23
N PHE A 126 -12.58 -1.68 21.75
CA PHE A 126 -12.23 -0.93 22.96
C PHE A 126 -12.25 -1.79 24.22
N PHE A 127 -13.03 -2.88 24.24
CA PHE A 127 -13.12 -3.79 25.39
C PHE A 127 -12.09 -4.93 25.33
N VAL A 128 -11.32 -5.04 24.25
CA VAL A 128 -10.26 -6.04 24.10
C VAL A 128 -9.11 -5.75 25.09
N PRO A 129 -8.61 -6.75 25.84
CA PRO A 129 -7.58 -6.54 26.84
C PRO A 129 -6.24 -6.14 26.20
N ALA A 130 -5.44 -5.36 26.94
CA ALA A 130 -4.20 -4.76 26.43
C ALA A 130 -3.17 -5.78 25.92
N ASN A 131 -3.13 -6.98 26.51
CA ASN A 131 -2.26 -8.08 26.07
C ASN A 131 -2.56 -8.49 24.61
N ALA A 132 -3.83 -8.63 24.24
CA ALA A 132 -4.24 -8.96 22.88
C ALA A 132 -3.89 -7.83 21.90
N ILE A 133 -4.03 -6.57 22.32
CA ILE A 133 -3.62 -5.40 21.52
C ILE A 133 -2.12 -5.38 21.27
N THR A 134 -1.29 -5.71 22.28
CA THR A 134 0.16 -5.83 22.11
C THR A 134 0.51 -6.95 21.13
N VAL A 135 -0.13 -8.12 21.23
CA VAL A 135 0.08 -9.23 20.27
C VAL A 135 -0.29 -8.78 18.86
N TYR A 136 -1.45 -8.15 18.68
CA TYR A 136 -1.84 -7.59 17.38
C TYR A 136 -0.81 -6.59 16.88
N ALA A 137 -0.31 -5.67 17.70
CA ALA A 137 0.68 -4.69 17.29
C ALA A 137 2.01 -5.33 16.84
N GLN A 138 2.41 -6.44 17.46
CA GLN A 138 3.59 -7.22 17.01
C GLN A 138 3.35 -7.86 15.65
N VAL A 139 2.16 -8.43 15.41
CA VAL A 139 1.79 -8.99 14.10
C VAL A 139 1.68 -7.87 13.05
N ALA A 140 1.05 -6.75 13.42
CA ALA A 140 0.87 -5.56 12.59
C ALA A 140 2.21 -5.00 12.10
N ARG A 141 3.29 -5.13 12.87
CA ARG A 141 4.65 -4.73 12.43
C ARG A 141 5.07 -5.43 11.13
N TYR A 142 4.86 -6.74 11.04
CA TYR A 142 5.20 -7.50 9.84
C TYR A 142 4.23 -7.24 8.69
N GLY A 143 2.93 -7.17 8.99
CA GLY A 143 1.90 -6.82 7.99
C GLY A 143 2.10 -5.43 7.40
N ALA A 144 2.51 -4.46 8.22
CA ALA A 144 2.89 -3.12 7.77
C ALA A 144 4.13 -3.13 6.88
N GLY A 145 5.13 -3.96 7.19
CA GLY A 145 6.29 -4.17 6.33
C GLY A 145 5.92 -4.69 4.94
N LEU A 146 4.98 -5.64 4.88
CA LEU A 146 4.41 -6.12 3.62
C LEU A 146 3.61 -5.03 2.91
N PHE A 147 2.83 -4.22 3.64
CA PHE A 147 2.11 -3.09 3.05
C PHE A 147 3.04 -2.02 2.48
N LEU A 148 4.20 -1.75 3.10
CA LEU A 148 5.19 -0.82 2.54
C LEU A 148 5.71 -1.26 1.17
N VAL A 149 5.83 -2.58 0.95
CA VAL A 149 6.16 -3.13 -0.38
C VAL A 149 5.04 -2.85 -1.38
N PHE A 150 3.76 -3.01 -0.98
CA PHE A 150 2.63 -2.65 -1.82
C PHE A 150 2.60 -1.14 -2.13
N VAL A 151 2.84 -0.28 -1.14
CA VAL A 151 2.94 1.19 -1.35
C VAL A 151 3.98 1.50 -2.42
N MET A 152 5.12 0.82 -2.41
CA MET A 152 6.13 0.98 -3.45
C MET A 152 5.63 0.54 -4.83
N ILE A 153 5.06 -0.65 -4.95
CA ILE A 153 4.58 -1.19 -6.24
C ILE A 153 3.55 -0.25 -6.85
N GLU A 154 2.60 0.22 -6.05
CA GLU A 154 1.57 1.17 -6.49
C GLU A 154 2.18 2.53 -6.86
N MET A 155 3.14 3.03 -6.08
CA MET A 155 3.85 4.26 -6.41
C MET A 155 4.63 4.14 -7.72
N VAL A 156 5.36 3.05 -7.93
CA VAL A 156 6.14 2.80 -9.15
C VAL A 156 5.22 2.67 -10.36
N SER A 157 4.11 1.93 -10.23
CA SER A 157 3.11 1.78 -11.29
C SER A 157 2.53 3.14 -11.69
N TRP A 158 2.20 3.97 -10.71
CA TRP A 158 1.75 5.34 -10.97
C TRP A 158 2.81 6.18 -11.67
N VAL A 159 4.08 6.10 -11.26
CA VAL A 159 5.17 6.84 -11.91
C VAL A 159 5.37 6.36 -13.36
N TYR A 160 5.23 5.06 -13.63
CA TYR A 160 5.26 4.53 -15.00
C TYR A 160 4.10 5.05 -15.85
N ASP A 161 2.87 5.04 -15.33
CA ASP A 161 1.70 5.58 -16.02
C ASP A 161 1.88 7.06 -16.35
N VAL A 162 2.39 7.85 -15.40
CA VAL A 162 2.67 9.29 -15.61
C VAL A 162 3.79 9.47 -16.63
N ASN A 163 4.86 8.67 -16.55
CA ASN A 163 5.97 8.70 -17.50
C ASN A 163 5.48 8.43 -18.92
N GLU A 164 4.70 7.37 -19.10
CA GLU A 164 4.14 6.99 -20.39
C GLU A 164 3.13 8.02 -20.90
N TRP A 165 2.24 8.52 -20.04
CA TRP A 165 1.29 9.57 -20.39
C TRP A 165 1.99 10.85 -20.89
N LEU A 166 3.07 11.26 -20.23
CA LEU A 166 3.87 12.42 -20.64
C LEU A 166 4.60 12.16 -21.97
N LEU A 167 5.18 10.98 -22.15
CA LEU A 167 5.86 10.59 -23.39
C LEU A 167 4.88 10.59 -24.57
N ARG A 168 3.69 10.00 -24.41
CA ARG A 168 2.65 9.95 -25.45
C ARG A 168 2.13 11.33 -25.84
N ARG A 169 2.13 12.30 -24.92
CA ARG A 169 1.67 13.67 -25.20
C ARG A 169 2.65 14.45 -26.08
N ASP A 170 3.91 14.03 -26.13
CA ASP A 170 5.01 14.57 -26.94
C ASP A 170 4.93 16.09 -27.21
N SER A 171 4.95 16.87 -26.11
CA SER A 171 4.84 18.32 -26.18
C SER A 171 5.89 18.97 -25.29
N LYS A 172 6.33 20.19 -25.62
CA LYS A 172 7.27 20.97 -24.80
C LYS A 172 6.94 20.97 -23.29
N PRO A 173 5.69 21.21 -22.85
CA PRO A 173 5.36 21.15 -21.42
C PRO A 173 5.46 19.73 -20.84
N ALA A 174 5.18 18.67 -21.62
CA ALA A 174 5.32 17.30 -21.14
C ALA A 174 6.79 16.91 -20.93
N TRP A 175 7.68 17.29 -21.86
CA TRP A 175 9.12 17.12 -21.70
C TRP A 175 9.67 17.93 -20.52
N ALA A 176 9.20 19.16 -20.32
CA ALA A 176 9.54 19.95 -19.14
C ALA A 176 9.10 19.27 -17.84
N ALA A 177 7.90 18.68 -17.80
CA ALA A 177 7.40 17.94 -16.65
C ALA A 177 8.24 16.68 -16.36
N LEU A 178 8.66 15.92 -17.39
CA LEU A 178 9.54 14.76 -17.23
C LEU A 178 10.89 15.14 -16.62
N VAL A 179 11.53 16.19 -17.15
CA VAL A 179 12.82 16.68 -16.64
C VAL A 179 12.68 17.21 -15.22
N LEU A 180 11.63 17.98 -14.94
CA LEU A 180 11.37 18.51 -13.60
C LEU A 180 11.09 17.38 -12.60
N GLY A 181 10.28 16.39 -12.97
CA GLY A 181 9.98 15.23 -12.13
C GLY A 181 11.22 14.40 -11.82
N ALA A 182 12.08 14.17 -12.81
CA ALA A 182 13.37 13.51 -12.62
C ALA A 182 14.30 14.33 -11.70
N ALA A 183 14.41 15.64 -11.91
CA ALA A 183 15.24 16.50 -11.08
C ALA A 183 14.76 16.54 -9.62
N VAL A 184 13.45 16.77 -9.40
CA VAL A 184 12.86 16.83 -8.05
C VAL A 184 13.04 15.52 -7.30
N SER A 185 12.83 14.37 -7.98
CA SER A 185 12.95 13.06 -7.33
C SER A 185 14.41 12.72 -6.99
N ILE A 186 15.36 12.93 -7.89
CA ILE A 186 16.78 12.66 -7.63
C ILE A 186 17.32 13.61 -6.56
N LEU A 187 17.09 14.93 -6.70
CA LEU A 187 17.57 15.92 -5.74
C LEU A 187 16.91 15.75 -4.37
N GLY A 188 15.62 15.41 -4.33
CA GLY A 188 14.91 15.09 -3.09
C GLY A 188 15.48 13.86 -2.40
N GLY A 189 15.78 12.79 -3.14
CA GLY A 189 16.46 11.60 -2.62
C GLY A 189 17.84 11.94 -2.05
N LEU A 190 18.66 12.70 -2.80
CA LEU A 190 19.99 13.13 -2.35
C LEU A 190 19.92 14.02 -1.11
N ALA A 191 18.92 14.92 -1.01
CA ALA A 191 18.70 15.74 0.17
C ALA A 191 18.35 14.89 1.40
N LEU A 192 17.52 13.86 1.25
CA LEU A 192 17.20 12.91 2.32
C LEU A 192 18.43 12.10 2.76
N ILE A 193 19.26 11.66 1.82
CA ILE A 193 20.55 11.00 2.13
C ILE A 193 21.49 11.95 2.89
N GLY A 194 21.63 13.20 2.44
CA GLY A 194 22.45 14.20 3.11
C GLY A 194 21.95 14.49 4.53
N ALA A 195 20.62 14.63 4.69
CA ALA A 195 19.99 14.76 5.99
C ALA A 195 20.25 13.52 6.87
N ALA A 196 20.20 12.31 6.30
CA ALA A 196 20.48 11.09 7.04
C ALA A 196 21.93 11.04 7.56
N TYR A 197 22.93 11.46 6.77
CA TYR A 197 24.30 11.60 7.27
C TYR A 197 24.40 12.63 8.40
N TYR A 198 23.76 13.79 8.24
CA TYR A 198 23.85 14.86 9.22
C TYR A 198 23.22 14.47 10.57
N PHE A 199 21.99 13.92 10.53
CA PHE A 199 21.21 13.64 11.73
C PHE A 199 21.54 12.28 12.36
N TYR A 200 21.81 11.24 11.58
CA TYR A 200 21.92 9.85 12.08
C TYR A 200 23.33 9.24 12.00
N ALA A 201 24.32 9.97 11.48
CA ALA A 201 25.72 9.54 11.47
C ALA A 201 26.62 10.58 12.16
N ALA A 202 26.32 10.88 13.42
CA ALA A 202 27.00 11.93 14.19
C ALA A 202 28.52 11.72 14.35
N THR A 203 28.94 10.46 14.53
CA THR A 203 30.34 10.07 14.76
C THR A 203 30.75 8.86 13.91
N PRO A 204 32.06 8.63 13.68
CA PRO A 204 32.55 7.44 12.99
C PRO A 204 32.20 6.11 13.67
N ALA A 205 31.84 6.12 14.96
CA ALA A 205 31.42 4.93 15.70
C ALA A 205 30.06 4.38 15.25
N CYS A 206 29.26 5.18 14.52
CA CYS A 206 27.95 4.80 13.99
C CYS A 206 28.06 3.99 12.69
N HIS A 207 28.86 2.92 12.71
CA HIS A 207 29.21 2.12 11.54
C HIS A 207 28.00 1.57 10.78
N LEU A 208 26.95 1.14 11.51
CA LEU A 208 25.76 0.58 10.88
C LEU A 208 24.95 1.64 10.11
N ASN A 209 24.76 2.82 10.70
CA ASN A 209 24.06 3.93 10.03
C ASN A 209 24.87 4.41 8.83
N LEU A 210 26.19 4.56 8.98
CA LEU A 210 27.10 4.89 7.88
C LEU A 210 27.01 3.88 6.74
N PHE A 211 26.99 2.58 7.05
CA PHE A 211 26.82 1.52 6.05
C PHE A 211 25.49 1.66 5.31
N PHE A 212 24.36 1.77 6.01
CA PHE A 212 23.05 1.86 5.38
C PHE A 212 22.90 3.09 4.48
N ILE A 213 23.42 4.25 4.91
CA ILE A 213 23.36 5.48 4.13
C ILE A 213 24.26 5.38 2.89
N THR A 214 25.51 4.95 3.08
CA THR A 214 26.49 4.82 1.97
C THR A 214 26.03 3.78 0.94
N TRP A 215 25.53 2.64 1.40
CA TRP A 215 24.98 1.60 0.53
C TRP A 215 23.79 2.11 -0.30
N SER A 216 22.94 2.95 0.29
CA SER A 216 21.79 3.52 -0.43
C SER A 216 22.21 4.46 -1.56
N ILE A 217 23.35 5.15 -1.45
CA ILE A 217 23.93 5.94 -2.56
C ILE A 217 24.45 5.02 -3.66
N VAL A 218 25.15 3.95 -3.31
CA VAL A 218 25.66 2.96 -4.27
C VAL A 218 24.49 2.35 -5.07
N VAL A 219 23.42 1.96 -4.37
CA VAL A 219 22.20 1.46 -5.02
C VAL A 219 21.53 2.56 -5.85
N GLY A 220 21.50 3.81 -5.38
CA GLY A 220 21.03 4.97 -6.16
C GLY A 220 21.75 5.12 -7.50
N PHE A 221 23.08 4.98 -7.52
CA PHE A 221 23.85 4.96 -8.77
C PHE A 221 23.50 3.75 -9.64
N ALA A 222 23.27 2.57 -9.05
CA ALA A 222 22.85 1.38 -9.81
C ALA A 222 21.45 1.55 -10.45
N LEU A 223 20.50 2.19 -9.74
CA LEU A 223 19.15 2.48 -10.23
C LEU A 223 19.14 3.42 -11.44
N VAL A 224 20.13 4.32 -11.54
CA VAL A 224 20.33 5.17 -12.73
C VAL A 224 21.16 4.42 -13.78
N GLY A 225 22.19 3.68 -13.35
CA GLY A 225 23.08 2.91 -14.22
C GLY A 225 22.36 1.86 -15.07
N VAL A 226 21.27 1.29 -14.53
CA VAL A 226 20.44 0.32 -15.26
C VAL A 226 19.84 0.88 -16.55
N LEU A 227 19.69 2.20 -16.65
CA LEU A 227 19.15 2.87 -17.84
C LEU A 227 20.10 2.80 -19.06
N PHE A 228 21.36 2.44 -18.84
CA PHE A 228 22.35 2.25 -19.92
C PHE A 228 22.44 0.80 -20.41
N VAL A 229 21.70 -0.13 -19.81
CA VAL A 229 21.67 -1.54 -20.22
C VAL A 229 20.93 -1.66 -21.57
N PRO A 230 21.53 -2.29 -22.61
CA PRO A 230 20.85 -2.51 -23.87
C PRO A 230 19.69 -3.50 -23.71
N ASN A 231 18.60 -3.30 -24.46
CA ASN A 231 17.36 -4.11 -24.39
C ASN A 231 16.68 -4.14 -23.01
N ARG A 232 16.91 -3.11 -22.18
CA ARG A 232 16.14 -2.89 -20.95
C ARG A 232 14.66 -2.57 -21.27
N LEU A 233 13.82 -2.56 -20.24
CA LEU A 233 12.45 -2.06 -20.35
C LEU A 233 12.43 -0.61 -20.89
N GLU A 234 11.70 -0.37 -21.98
CA GLU A 234 11.70 0.93 -22.68
C GLU A 234 10.97 2.03 -21.90
N VAL A 235 9.95 1.66 -21.12
CA VAL A 235 9.16 2.58 -20.28
C VAL A 235 9.97 3.08 -19.08
N ALA A 236 11.08 2.42 -18.72
CA ALA A 236 11.97 2.86 -17.66
C ALA A 236 12.77 4.09 -18.08
N GLY A 237 12.50 5.22 -17.41
CA GLY A 237 13.19 6.50 -17.63
C GLY A 237 13.78 7.07 -16.35
N LEU A 238 14.54 8.16 -16.49
CA LEU A 238 15.23 8.83 -15.37
C LEU A 238 14.28 9.24 -14.23
N MET A 239 13.04 9.64 -14.57
CA MET A 239 12.02 9.98 -13.59
C MET A 239 11.61 8.76 -12.74
N THR A 240 11.46 7.58 -13.36
CA THR A 240 11.11 6.34 -12.65
C THR A 240 12.21 5.92 -11.68
N SER A 241 13.48 5.91 -12.10
CA SER A 241 14.63 5.62 -11.24
C SER A 241 14.77 6.64 -10.11
N GLY A 242 14.58 7.93 -10.42
CA GLY A 242 14.62 9.01 -9.44
C GLY A 242 13.53 8.88 -8.38
N ALA A 243 12.29 8.55 -8.76
CA ALA A 243 11.19 8.38 -7.83
C ALA A 243 11.40 7.19 -6.89
N VAL A 244 11.89 6.07 -7.42
CA VAL A 244 12.29 4.88 -6.62
C VAL A 244 13.37 5.26 -5.61
N PHE A 245 14.41 5.95 -6.06
CA PHE A 245 15.49 6.42 -5.20
C PHE A 245 15.00 7.37 -4.10
N ALA A 246 14.12 8.32 -4.43
CA ALA A 246 13.53 9.26 -3.47
C ALA A 246 12.75 8.53 -2.37
N TYR A 247 11.90 7.58 -2.75
CA TYR A 247 11.12 6.80 -1.79
C TYR A 247 11.98 5.88 -0.93
N CYS A 248 12.98 5.21 -1.53
CA CYS A 248 13.93 4.38 -0.78
C CYS A 248 14.78 5.21 0.20
N SER A 249 15.12 6.45 -0.18
CA SER A 249 15.78 7.42 0.71
C SER A 249 14.88 7.86 1.85
N TYR A 250 13.57 8.04 1.60
CA TYR A 250 12.57 8.29 2.64
C TYR A 250 12.44 7.12 3.61
N LEU A 251 12.35 5.88 3.11
CA LEU A 251 12.31 4.68 3.95
C LEU A 251 13.59 4.52 4.79
N LEU A 252 14.76 4.80 4.21
CA LEU A 252 16.03 4.82 4.95
C LEU A 252 15.98 5.84 6.09
N TYR A 253 15.63 7.09 5.79
CA TYR A 253 15.55 8.15 6.79
C TYR A 253 14.59 7.75 7.93
N SER A 254 13.43 7.23 7.55
CA SER A 254 12.40 6.75 8.47
C SER A 254 12.87 5.57 9.33
N ALA A 255 13.64 4.64 8.77
CA ALA A 255 14.19 3.49 9.48
C ALA A 255 15.28 3.89 10.49
N LEU A 256 16.11 4.87 10.14
CA LEU A 256 17.19 5.38 11.00
C LEU A 256 16.65 6.14 12.21
N GLY A 257 15.56 6.89 12.07
CA GLY A 257 14.86 7.53 13.20
C GLY A 257 14.28 6.54 14.23
N ARG A 258 14.19 5.25 13.86
CA ARG A 258 13.69 4.17 14.73
C ARG A 258 14.82 3.34 15.36
N VAL A 259 16.07 3.58 15.00
CA VAL A 259 17.22 2.87 15.60
C VAL A 259 17.29 3.24 17.08
N PRO A 260 17.33 2.26 17.99
CA PRO A 260 17.39 2.56 19.42
C PRO A 260 18.78 3.06 19.81
N GLY A 261 18.81 4.10 20.64
CA GLY A 261 20.03 4.68 21.20
C GLY A 261 20.37 6.05 20.62
N ASP A 262 20.53 7.03 21.51
CA ASP A 262 20.72 8.43 21.13
C ASP A 262 22.15 8.75 20.66
N ALA A 263 23.10 7.81 20.84
CA ALA A 263 24.52 8.02 20.55
C ALA A 263 24.83 8.33 19.08
N CYS A 264 23.95 7.90 18.16
CA CYS A 264 24.09 8.15 16.73
C CYS A 264 23.22 9.30 16.20
N VAL A 265 22.40 9.91 17.07
CA VAL A 265 21.53 11.02 16.71
C VAL A 265 22.22 12.34 17.08
N ARG A 266 22.52 13.18 16.08
CA ARG A 266 23.20 14.47 16.32
C ARG A 266 22.31 15.48 17.04
N VAL A 267 21.04 15.55 16.62
CA VAL A 267 20.02 16.47 17.15
C VAL A 267 18.71 15.69 17.18
N ALA A 268 17.92 15.84 18.24
CA ALA A 268 16.60 15.24 18.32
C ALA A 268 15.76 15.65 17.09
N VAL A 269 15.35 14.67 16.30
CA VAL A 269 14.54 14.86 15.10
C VAL A 269 13.09 14.55 15.43
N SER A 270 12.16 15.41 14.98
CA SER A 270 10.74 15.09 15.06
C SER A 270 10.35 14.09 13.97
N ASP A 271 9.77 12.96 14.38
CA ASP A 271 9.24 11.94 13.46
C ASP A 271 7.88 12.33 12.84
N GLN A 272 7.30 13.47 13.25
CA GLN A 272 5.96 13.87 12.84
C GLN A 272 5.84 14.04 11.32
N TRP A 273 6.84 14.66 10.67
CA TRP A 273 6.81 14.86 9.22
C TRP A 273 6.88 13.52 8.48
N VAL A 274 7.66 12.56 9.00
CA VAL A 274 7.79 11.22 8.43
C VAL A 274 6.44 10.51 8.48
N GLN A 275 5.72 10.64 9.60
CA GLN A 275 4.38 10.08 9.75
C GLN A 275 3.37 10.73 8.80
N ILE A 276 3.40 12.06 8.64
CA ILE A 276 2.50 12.79 7.73
C ILE A 276 2.71 12.32 6.29
N VAL A 277 3.96 12.28 5.82
CA VAL A 277 4.29 11.79 4.47
C VAL A 277 3.84 10.34 4.32
N GLY A 278 4.13 9.48 5.29
CA GLY A 278 3.74 8.07 5.27
C GLY A 278 2.22 7.88 5.24
N PHE A 279 1.46 8.74 5.92
CA PHE A 279 0.00 8.71 5.91
C PHE A 279 -0.53 8.95 4.50
N PHE A 280 -0.09 10.04 3.86
CA PHE A 280 -0.55 10.38 2.53
C PHE A 280 -0.11 9.36 1.48
N LEU A 281 1.10 8.81 1.59
CA LEU A 281 1.55 7.71 0.73
C LEU A 281 0.71 6.44 0.90
N GLY A 282 0.34 6.10 2.14
CA GLY A 282 -0.54 4.95 2.42
C GLY A 282 -1.95 5.14 1.85
N ILE A 283 -2.56 6.31 2.05
CA ILE A 283 -3.87 6.63 1.47
C ILE A 283 -3.79 6.65 -0.05
N PHE A 284 -2.75 7.27 -0.62
CA PHE A 284 -2.51 7.28 -2.05
C PHE A 284 -2.43 5.86 -2.62
N ALA A 285 -1.67 4.96 -1.99
CA ALA A 285 -1.56 3.57 -2.45
C ALA A 285 -2.92 2.84 -2.45
N VAL A 286 -3.73 2.99 -1.41
CA VAL A 286 -5.07 2.37 -1.35
C VAL A 286 -6.02 2.94 -2.41
N CYS A 287 -6.00 4.27 -2.59
CA CYS A 287 -6.83 4.95 -3.59
C CYS A 287 -6.39 4.61 -5.01
N TYR A 288 -5.09 4.62 -5.30
CA TYR A 288 -4.57 4.30 -6.61
C TYR A 288 -4.81 2.84 -6.95
N SER A 289 -4.60 1.90 -6.02
CA SER A 289 -4.95 0.49 -6.22
C SER A 289 -6.47 0.27 -6.45
N THR A 290 -7.29 1.10 -5.80
CA THR A 290 -8.72 1.18 -6.08
C THR A 290 -8.98 1.68 -7.51
N MET A 291 -8.22 2.62 -8.05
CA MET A 291 -8.38 3.09 -9.44
C MET A 291 -7.87 2.06 -10.46
N SER A 292 -6.69 1.48 -10.22
CA SER A 292 -5.94 0.62 -11.13
C SER A 292 -6.45 -0.83 -11.16
N LEU A 293 -7.75 -1.05 -11.38
CA LEU A 293 -8.38 -2.38 -11.55
C LEU A 293 -8.01 -3.48 -10.50
N GLY A 294 -7.37 -3.11 -9.39
CA GLY A 294 -7.10 -3.92 -8.20
C GLY A 294 -6.37 -5.23 -8.46
N THR A 295 -5.06 -5.20 -8.69
CA THR A 295 -4.13 -6.33 -8.45
C THR A 295 -4.35 -7.64 -9.22
N SER A 296 -5.22 -7.67 -10.25
CA SER A 296 -5.52 -8.88 -11.03
C SER A 296 -4.28 -9.45 -11.73
N SER A 297 -3.34 -8.62 -12.17
CA SER A 297 -2.06 -9.09 -12.74
C SER A 297 -1.11 -9.72 -11.70
N ILE A 298 -1.18 -9.32 -10.42
CA ILE A 298 -0.28 -9.78 -9.36
C ILE A 298 -0.80 -11.06 -8.68
N PHE A 299 -2.12 -11.18 -8.48
CA PHE A 299 -2.74 -12.33 -7.82
C PHE A 299 -3.42 -13.32 -8.79
N GLY A 300 -3.03 -13.31 -10.07
CA GLY A 300 -3.50 -14.29 -11.06
C GLY A 300 -4.99 -14.16 -11.40
N GLY A 301 -5.56 -12.97 -11.26
CA GLY A 301 -6.87 -12.65 -11.80
C GLY A 301 -6.78 -12.58 -13.31
N LYS A 302 -7.36 -13.56 -14.02
CA LYS A 302 -7.49 -13.54 -15.48
C LYS A 302 -8.12 -12.22 -15.93
N GLN A 303 -7.36 -11.42 -16.66
CA GLN A 303 -7.86 -10.23 -17.33
C GLN A 303 -8.85 -10.68 -18.42
N SER A 304 -10.13 -10.43 -18.20
CA SER A 304 -11.12 -10.48 -19.27
C SER A 304 -10.93 -9.21 -20.11
N GLY A 305 -10.10 -9.29 -21.14
CA GLY A 305 -9.94 -8.21 -22.12
C GLY A 305 -8.50 -7.98 -22.57
N ASP A 306 -7.90 -8.99 -23.19
CA ASP A 306 -7.06 -8.78 -24.37
C ASP A 306 -7.17 -10.02 -25.26
N SER A 307 -8.16 -10.03 -26.15
CA SER A 307 -8.14 -10.86 -27.34
C SER A 307 -7.47 -10.03 -28.43
N SER A 308 -6.16 -9.85 -28.31
CA SER A 308 -5.32 -9.37 -29.39
C SER A 308 -5.19 -10.48 -30.44
N GLU A 309 -5.32 -10.06 -31.69
CA GLU A 309 -5.40 -10.89 -32.89
C GLU A 309 -4.24 -11.87 -33.02
N ALA A 310 -4.56 -13.17 -33.12
CA ALA A 310 -3.70 -14.14 -33.77
C ALA A 310 -4.42 -14.64 -35.02
N GLY A 311 -4.07 -14.07 -36.17
CA GLY A 311 -4.40 -14.63 -37.46
C GLY A 311 -3.69 -15.97 -37.66
N GLY A 312 -4.45 -17.00 -38.02
CA GLY A 312 -3.92 -18.31 -38.40
C GLY A 312 -5.04 -19.33 -38.53
N GLY A 313 -5.52 -19.54 -39.76
CA GLY A 313 -6.68 -20.37 -40.07
C GLY A 313 -6.54 -21.86 -39.75
N GLY A 314 -7.69 -22.49 -39.59
CA GLY A 314 -7.82 -23.93 -39.44
C GLY A 314 -9.25 -24.30 -39.07
N ASP A 315 -10.05 -24.66 -40.08
CA ASP A 315 -11.39 -25.22 -39.93
C ASP A 315 -11.38 -26.45 -39.01
N THR A 316 -12.33 -26.52 -38.08
CA THR A 316 -12.96 -27.80 -37.71
C THR A 316 -14.33 -27.57 -37.10
N SER A 317 -15.34 -27.99 -37.87
CA SER A 317 -16.71 -28.21 -37.45
C SER A 317 -16.80 -29.43 -36.52
N GLY A 318 -17.57 -29.30 -35.43
CA GLY A 318 -17.90 -30.40 -34.53
C GLY A 318 -18.77 -29.94 -33.38
N GLY A 319 -20.09 -30.15 -33.51
CA GLY A 319 -21.09 -29.78 -32.52
C GLY A 319 -21.06 -30.65 -31.26
N GLY A 320 -21.44 -30.04 -30.14
CA GLY A 320 -21.74 -30.66 -28.86
C GLY A 320 -22.17 -29.58 -27.89
N GLY A 321 -23.45 -29.56 -27.53
CA GLY A 321 -24.08 -28.47 -26.79
C GLY A 321 -23.62 -28.38 -25.33
N ASP A 322 -23.36 -27.15 -24.89
CA ASP A 322 -23.43 -26.74 -23.48
C ASP A 322 -24.14 -25.37 -23.41
N LEU A 323 -25.47 -25.42 -23.38
CA LEU A 323 -26.28 -24.32 -22.86
C LEU A 323 -26.18 -24.35 -21.33
N ALA A 324 -25.08 -23.86 -20.73
CA ALA A 324 -25.03 -23.41 -19.33
C ALA A 324 -23.65 -22.86 -18.90
N ASN A 325 -23.25 -21.66 -19.32
CA ASN A 325 -22.53 -20.76 -18.41
C ASN A 325 -22.57 -19.29 -18.88
N ASP A 326 -23.71 -18.62 -18.72
CA ASP A 326 -23.89 -17.20 -19.04
C ASP A 326 -23.21 -16.24 -18.03
N SER A 327 -22.28 -16.74 -17.19
CA SER A 327 -21.62 -15.93 -16.15
C SER A 327 -20.13 -15.78 -16.38
N GLY A 328 -19.69 -14.53 -16.49
CA GLY A 328 -18.30 -14.18 -16.74
C GLY A 328 -17.43 -14.18 -15.48
N PRO A 329 -16.11 -14.00 -15.65
CA PRO A 329 -15.19 -13.73 -14.55
C PRO A 329 -15.47 -12.36 -13.92
N LEU A 330 -15.20 -12.24 -12.62
CA LEU A 330 -15.32 -10.98 -11.89
C LEU A 330 -14.36 -9.90 -12.44
N PRO A 331 -14.71 -8.59 -12.33
CA PRO A 331 -13.85 -7.50 -12.80
C PRO A 331 -12.48 -7.44 -12.11
N TYR A 332 -12.40 -7.87 -10.85
CA TYR A 332 -11.18 -8.00 -10.06
C TYR A 332 -11.40 -9.06 -8.97
N ARG A 333 -10.32 -9.51 -8.31
CA ARG A 333 -10.45 -10.47 -7.21
C ARG A 333 -10.80 -9.77 -5.89
N PRO A 334 -11.99 -10.00 -5.31
CA PRO A 334 -12.42 -9.27 -4.13
C PRO A 334 -11.65 -9.68 -2.86
N ASP A 335 -11.11 -10.90 -2.79
CA ASP A 335 -10.28 -11.34 -1.67
C ASP A 335 -8.96 -10.58 -1.57
N ALA A 336 -8.24 -10.43 -2.69
CA ALA A 336 -6.99 -9.68 -2.77
C ALA A 336 -7.21 -8.20 -2.44
N PHE A 337 -8.31 -7.63 -2.95
CA PHE A 337 -8.74 -6.27 -2.60
C PHE A 337 -8.89 -6.09 -1.09
N HIS A 338 -9.65 -6.96 -0.41
CA HIS A 338 -9.86 -6.87 1.03
C HIS A 338 -8.58 -7.16 1.83
N LEU A 339 -7.72 -8.06 1.36
CA LEU A 339 -6.42 -8.33 1.98
C LEU A 339 -5.53 -7.09 1.97
N MET A 340 -5.52 -6.31 0.89
CA MET A 340 -4.78 -5.05 0.83
C MET A 340 -5.26 -4.05 1.88
N PHE A 341 -6.57 -3.91 2.08
CA PHE A 341 -7.13 -3.04 3.13
C PHE A 341 -6.83 -3.55 4.54
N ALA A 342 -6.77 -4.87 4.74
CA ALA A 342 -6.33 -5.46 6.00
C ALA A 342 -4.86 -5.11 6.30
N LEU A 343 -3.98 -5.23 5.30
CA LEU A 343 -2.57 -4.83 5.41
C LEU A 343 -2.41 -3.31 5.62
N ALA A 344 -3.21 -2.50 4.93
CA ALA A 344 -3.26 -1.06 5.12
C ALA A 344 -3.67 -0.70 6.55
N SER A 345 -4.62 -1.44 7.14
CA SER A 345 -5.03 -1.27 8.54
C SER A 345 -3.85 -1.51 9.50
N MET A 346 -3.07 -2.58 9.27
CA MET A 346 -1.87 -2.87 10.06
C MET A 346 -0.79 -1.79 9.90
N TYR A 347 -0.59 -1.29 8.68
CA TYR A 347 0.29 -0.16 8.42
C TYR A 347 -0.10 1.08 9.19
N MET A 348 -1.39 1.45 9.20
CA MET A 348 -1.87 2.61 9.92
C MET A 348 -1.65 2.49 11.45
N ALA A 349 -1.80 1.30 12.04
CA ALA A 349 -1.41 1.08 13.44
C ALA A 349 0.07 1.36 13.68
N MET A 350 0.95 0.84 12.82
CA MET A 350 2.39 1.05 12.97
C MET A 350 2.78 2.51 12.74
N LEU A 351 2.18 3.17 11.75
CA LEU A 351 2.41 4.58 11.47
C LEU A 351 2.01 5.47 12.66
N PHE A 352 0.81 5.27 13.21
CA PHE A 352 0.29 6.07 14.32
C PHE A 352 0.97 5.79 15.66
N THR A 353 1.59 4.63 15.83
CA THR A 353 2.41 4.31 17.01
C THR A 353 3.87 4.71 16.86
N ASN A 354 4.24 5.38 15.76
CA ASN A 354 5.62 5.67 15.40
C ASN A 354 6.51 4.43 15.32
N TRP A 355 5.92 3.29 14.94
CA TRP A 355 6.56 1.99 14.85
C TRP A 355 7.17 1.46 16.16
N GLN A 356 6.79 2.05 17.29
CA GLN A 356 7.24 1.65 18.61
C GLN A 356 6.20 0.72 19.25
N VAL A 357 6.50 -0.58 19.28
CA VAL A 357 5.65 -1.59 19.93
C VAL A 357 6.45 -2.26 21.04
N SER A 358 5.95 -2.19 22.26
CA SER A 358 6.56 -2.82 23.44
C SER A 358 6.34 -4.33 23.48
N SER A 359 7.23 -5.04 24.19
CA SER A 359 7.04 -6.42 24.64
C SER A 359 6.64 -6.52 26.13
N SER A 360 6.73 -5.42 26.89
CA SER A 360 6.42 -5.39 28.33
C SER A 360 4.92 -5.23 28.56
N THR A 361 4.34 -6.15 29.34
CA THR A 361 2.91 -6.18 29.71
C THR A 361 2.58 -5.29 30.91
N ALA A 362 3.60 -4.92 31.71
CA ALA A 362 3.41 -4.23 32.99
C ALA A 362 3.31 -2.71 32.86
N LYS A 363 3.88 -2.16 31.79
CA LYS A 363 3.78 -0.76 31.36
C LYS A 363 3.93 -0.76 29.84
N PHE A 364 3.10 -0.02 29.11
CA PHE A 364 3.28 0.18 27.68
C PHE A 364 4.54 1.03 27.43
N GLU A 365 5.70 0.42 27.63
CA GLU A 365 7.01 1.04 27.49
C GLU A 365 7.46 0.87 26.04
N LEU A 366 7.39 1.96 25.27
CA LEU A 366 7.73 2.00 23.84
C LEU A 366 9.17 1.50 23.62
N GLY A 367 9.35 0.26 23.14
CA GLY A 367 10.69 -0.28 22.93
C GLY A 367 10.77 -1.64 22.24
N THR A 368 10.95 -1.63 20.91
CA THR A 368 11.89 -2.49 20.15
C THR A 368 12.15 -1.81 18.79
N GLY A 369 12.96 -0.75 18.78
CA GLY A 369 13.27 0.02 17.56
C GLY A 369 13.91 -0.83 16.45
N TRP A 370 14.80 -1.75 16.83
CA TRP A 370 15.52 -2.61 15.88
C TRP A 370 14.61 -3.42 14.95
N THR A 371 13.58 -4.08 15.47
CA THR A 371 12.68 -4.89 14.63
C THR A 371 12.00 -4.02 13.57
N SER A 372 11.52 -2.83 13.96
CA SER A 372 10.88 -1.89 13.04
C SER A 372 11.87 -1.33 12.02
N THR A 373 13.12 -1.04 12.42
CA THR A 373 14.20 -0.65 11.51
C THR A 373 14.46 -1.74 10.48
N TRP A 374 14.64 -3.00 10.90
CA TRP A 374 14.93 -4.11 10.00
C TRP A 374 13.78 -4.45 9.05
N VAL A 375 12.53 -4.41 9.53
CA VAL A 375 11.36 -4.58 8.65
C VAL A 375 11.33 -3.48 7.58
N THR A 376 11.54 -2.23 7.97
CA THR A 376 11.54 -1.10 7.01
C THR A 376 12.72 -1.20 6.03
N MET A 377 13.90 -1.58 6.52
CA MET A 377 15.10 -1.75 5.69
C MET A 377 14.96 -2.93 4.72
N GLY A 378 14.38 -4.04 5.18
CA GLY A 378 14.07 -5.20 4.36
C GLY A 378 13.07 -4.86 3.25
N SER A 379 11.99 -4.14 3.58
CA SER A 379 11.05 -3.63 2.58
C SER A 379 11.76 -2.74 1.56
N LYS A 380 12.62 -1.80 2.00
CA LYS A 380 13.42 -0.96 1.09
C LYS A 380 14.29 -1.79 0.13
N TRP A 381 15.05 -2.75 0.62
CA TRP A 381 15.92 -3.58 -0.24
C TRP A 381 15.11 -4.43 -1.21
N PHE A 382 13.98 -4.96 -0.77
CA PHE A 382 13.07 -5.70 -1.65
C PHE A 382 12.54 -4.80 -2.76
N CYS A 383 12.16 -3.56 -2.44
CA CYS A 383 11.73 -2.56 -3.41
C CYS A 383 12.82 -2.23 -4.45
N GLU A 384 14.06 -2.02 -4.00
CA GLU A 384 15.20 -1.75 -4.89
C GLU A 384 15.49 -2.95 -5.81
N ALA A 385 15.47 -4.16 -5.26
CA ALA A 385 15.67 -5.40 -6.01
C ALA A 385 14.57 -5.64 -7.04
N LEU A 386 13.30 -5.44 -6.65
CA LEU A 386 12.16 -5.55 -7.56
C LEU A 386 12.28 -4.58 -8.72
N TYR A 387 12.57 -3.30 -8.46
CA TYR A 387 12.69 -2.31 -9.52
C TYR A 387 13.87 -2.62 -10.47
N LEU A 388 15.03 -2.97 -9.92
CA LEU A 388 16.18 -3.36 -10.76
C LEU A 388 15.82 -4.58 -11.63
N TRP A 389 15.12 -5.55 -11.06
CA TRP A 389 14.66 -6.72 -11.79
C TRP A 389 13.65 -6.37 -12.89
N THR A 390 12.66 -5.51 -12.62
CA THR A 390 11.67 -5.14 -13.64
C THR A 390 12.30 -4.44 -14.84
N VAL A 391 13.36 -3.67 -14.65
CA VAL A 391 14.06 -2.98 -15.74
C VAL A 391 15.01 -3.91 -16.51
N VAL A 392 15.71 -4.82 -15.81
CA VAL A 392 16.74 -5.69 -16.39
C VAL A 392 16.18 -6.99 -16.96
N ALA A 393 15.08 -7.52 -16.42
CA ALA A 393 14.53 -8.81 -16.82
C ALA A 393 14.30 -8.96 -18.34
N PRO A 394 13.80 -7.95 -19.08
CA PRO A 394 13.67 -8.03 -20.55
C PRO A 394 15.02 -8.22 -21.28
N ALA A 395 16.11 -7.66 -20.75
CA ALA A 395 17.43 -7.78 -21.35
C ALA A 395 18.04 -9.19 -21.19
N ILE A 396 17.73 -9.85 -20.06
CA ILE A 396 18.24 -11.18 -19.70
C ILE A 396 17.35 -12.28 -20.28
N LEU A 397 16.04 -12.19 -20.09
CA LEU A 397 15.07 -13.23 -20.42
C LEU A 397 14.44 -12.98 -21.79
N ARG A 398 15.24 -13.04 -22.86
CA ARG A 398 14.79 -12.75 -24.23
C ARG A 398 13.66 -13.66 -24.78
N ASN A 399 13.34 -14.75 -24.09
CA ASN A 399 12.32 -15.74 -24.49
C ASN A 399 10.97 -15.54 -23.78
N ARG A 400 10.76 -14.42 -23.09
CA ARG A 400 9.50 -14.12 -22.39
C ARG A 400 8.94 -12.78 -22.89
N ASP A 401 7.66 -12.71 -23.16
CA ASP A 401 7.00 -11.44 -23.46
C ASP A 401 6.91 -10.58 -22.18
N PHE A 402 7.36 -9.33 -22.30
CA PHE A 402 7.33 -8.31 -21.24
C PHE A 402 6.47 -7.10 -21.61
N SER A 403 5.71 -7.22 -22.71
CA SER A 403 4.76 -6.21 -23.21
C SER A 403 3.53 -6.08 -22.32
#